data_AF-A0A2E3R2J2-F1
#
_entry.id   AF-A0A2E3R2J2-F1
#
_cell.length_a   1.000
_cell.length_b   1.000
_cell.length_c   1.000
_cell.angle_alpha   90.00
_cell.angle_beta   90.00
_cell.angle_gamma   90.00
#
_symmetry.space_group_name_H-M   'P 1'
#
loop_
_entity.id
_entity.type
_entity.pdbx_description
1 polymer ?
#
loop_
_entity_poly.entity_id
_entity_poly.type
_entity_poly.pdbx_seq_one_letter_code
_entity_poly.pdbx_strand_id
1 'polypeptide(L)'
;MILSVLFSRSPGDSPQARFEALLDRHHGIVRKVAATYCRHPEDQRDLAQQITEHLWSAFGRYDPDRPFSTWAYRVALNVAISHVRRAALRDRTVESYDALDHEPVDAATLSADDDDRVRALYRVVDRLGAFDRALLLLHLEGYRNGEVADVLGLSATNVGTRLSRLRKQIRADLAPGPSLPDRTSLP
;
A
#
# COMPACT_ATOMS: atom_id res chain seq x y z
N MET A 1 29.88 -48.39 14.86
CA MET A 1 29.19 -48.19 13.58
C MET A 1 28.21 -47.03 13.78
N ILE A 2 28.57 -45.86 13.25
CA ILE A 2 27.94 -44.56 13.51
C ILE A 2 26.90 -44.30 12.39
N LEU A 3 25.87 -43.50 12.67
CA LEU A 3 24.93 -42.84 11.74
C LEU A 3 23.86 -43.79 11.13
N SER A 4 22.58 -43.47 10.99
CA SER A 4 21.92 -42.18 10.83
C SER A 4 20.48 -42.22 11.34
N VAL A 5 20.10 -41.12 11.98
CA VAL A 5 18.74 -40.72 12.30
C VAL A 5 17.91 -40.66 11.01
N LEU A 6 16.87 -41.49 10.92
CA LEU A 6 15.79 -41.33 9.95
C LEU A 6 14.97 -40.10 10.37
N PHE A 7 15.44 -38.91 9.98
CA PHE A 7 14.60 -37.72 9.97
C PHE A 7 13.67 -37.84 8.77
N SER A 8 12.52 -38.49 9.00
CA SER A 8 11.37 -38.36 8.11
C SER A 8 10.93 -36.89 8.16
N ARG A 9 11.47 -36.07 7.26
CA ARG A 9 10.91 -34.73 6.99
C ARG A 9 9.55 -34.96 6.36
N SER A 10 8.49 -34.72 7.12
CA SER A 10 7.14 -34.63 6.57
C SER A 10 7.11 -33.52 5.49
N PRO A 11 6.42 -33.69 4.35
CA PRO A 11 6.40 -32.71 3.25
C PRO A 11 5.92 -31.30 3.62
N GLY A 12 5.38 -31.10 4.83
CA GLY A 12 4.87 -29.82 5.34
C GLY A 12 5.80 -29.01 6.25
N ASP A 13 7.00 -29.50 6.60
CA ASP A 13 7.87 -28.87 7.62
C ASP A 13 8.99 -27.98 7.05
N SER A 14 9.05 -27.76 5.73
CA SER A 14 10.06 -26.88 5.16
C SER A 14 9.73 -25.40 5.44
N PRO A 15 10.75 -24.54 5.68
CA PRO A 15 10.54 -23.09 5.74
C PRO A 15 9.80 -22.54 4.51
N GLN A 16 10.06 -23.12 3.34
CA GLN A 16 9.40 -22.82 2.07
C GLN A 16 7.89 -23.08 2.15
N ALA A 17 7.49 -24.31 2.49
CA ALA A 17 6.07 -24.68 2.56
C ALA A 17 5.31 -23.85 3.61
N ARG A 18 5.96 -23.55 4.74
CA ARG A 18 5.39 -22.67 5.78
C ARG A 18 5.19 -21.24 5.27
N PHE A 19 6.18 -20.71 4.56
CA PHE A 19 6.09 -19.38 3.97
C PHE A 19 4.98 -19.31 2.92
N GLU A 20 4.94 -20.26 1.99
CA GLU A 20 3.93 -20.36 0.93
C GLU A 20 2.52 -20.44 1.54
N ALA A 21 2.30 -21.30 2.54
CA ALA A 21 1.00 -21.43 3.19
C ALA A 21 0.54 -20.13 3.90
N LEU A 22 1.47 -19.40 4.52
CA LEU A 22 1.17 -18.11 5.14
C LEU A 22 0.93 -17.03 4.08
N LEU A 23 1.74 -17.00 3.03
CA LEU A 23 1.60 -16.05 1.94
C LEU A 23 0.29 -16.26 1.19
N ASP A 24 -0.10 -17.50 0.88
CA ASP A 24 -1.37 -17.83 0.22
C ASP A 24 -2.57 -17.39 1.04
N ARG A 25 -2.52 -17.56 2.36
CA ARG A 25 -3.57 -17.07 3.28
C ARG A 25 -3.66 -15.53 3.29
N HIS A 26 -2.56 -14.85 2.99
CA HIS A 26 -2.43 -13.40 3.11
C HIS A 26 -2.05 -12.71 1.78
N HIS A 27 -2.29 -13.36 0.63
CA HIS A 27 -1.84 -12.89 -0.69
C HIS A 27 -2.42 -11.52 -1.05
N GLY A 28 -3.58 -11.19 -0.48
CA GLY A 28 -4.20 -9.87 -0.61
C GLY A 28 -3.32 -8.72 -0.13
N ILE A 29 -2.40 -8.94 0.83
CA ILE A 29 -1.50 -7.90 1.34
C ILE A 29 -0.58 -7.40 0.24
N VAL A 30 0.11 -8.31 -0.45
CA VAL A 30 1.08 -7.96 -1.51
C VAL A 30 0.37 -7.20 -2.63
N ARG A 31 -0.77 -7.71 -3.09
CA ARG A 31 -1.57 -7.08 -4.15
C ARG A 31 -2.04 -5.69 -3.75
N LYS A 32 -2.60 -5.52 -2.55
CA LYS A 32 -3.11 -4.24 -2.05
C LYS A 32 -2.00 -3.21 -1.92
N VAL A 33 -0.85 -3.60 -1.37
CA VAL A 33 0.31 -2.69 -1.28
C VAL A 33 0.78 -2.32 -2.68
N ALA A 34 0.99 -3.26 -3.60
CA ALA A 34 1.41 -2.94 -4.95
C ALA A 34 0.45 -1.95 -5.65
N ALA A 35 -0.86 -2.22 -5.61
CA ALA A 35 -1.89 -1.35 -6.19
C ALA A 35 -2.02 0.03 -5.51
N THR A 36 -1.52 0.17 -4.27
CA THR A 36 -1.51 1.47 -3.56
C THR A 36 -0.38 2.38 -4.06
N TYR A 37 0.70 1.82 -4.59
CA TYR A 37 1.90 2.57 -4.98
C TYR A 37 2.18 2.58 -6.47
N CYS A 38 1.55 1.69 -7.24
CA CYS A 38 1.70 1.57 -8.69
C CYS A 38 0.33 1.51 -9.36
N ARG A 39 0.17 2.23 -10.48
CA ARG A 39 -1.09 2.27 -11.24
C ARG A 39 -1.10 1.30 -12.42
N HIS A 40 0.01 1.18 -13.15
CA HIS A 40 0.09 0.27 -14.28
C HIS A 40 0.18 -1.19 -13.81
N PRO A 41 -0.51 -2.13 -14.48
CA PRO A 41 -0.49 -3.54 -14.12
C PRO A 41 0.92 -4.14 -14.10
N GLU A 42 1.81 -3.74 -15.01
CA GLU A 42 3.19 -4.23 -15.04
C GLU A 42 3.99 -3.74 -13.83
N ASP A 43 3.92 -2.44 -13.50
CA ASP A 43 4.56 -1.89 -12.30
C ASP A 43 4.04 -2.55 -11.01
N GLN A 44 2.75 -2.85 -10.95
CA GLN A 44 2.15 -3.56 -9.83
C GLN A 44 2.70 -4.99 -9.70
N ARG A 45 2.86 -5.72 -10.82
CA ARG A 45 3.46 -7.07 -10.82
C ARG A 45 4.92 -7.02 -10.39
N ASP A 46 5.69 -6.07 -10.92
CA ASP A 46 7.10 -5.88 -10.57
C ASP A 46 7.28 -5.54 -9.09
N LEU A 47 6.45 -4.64 -8.56
CA LEU A 47 6.48 -4.30 -7.14
C LEU A 47 6.01 -5.47 -6.27
N ALA A 48 4.97 -6.22 -6.68
CA ALA A 48 4.52 -7.41 -5.97
C ALA A 48 5.60 -8.49 -5.90
N GLN A 49 6.34 -8.71 -6.98
CA GLN A 49 7.48 -9.61 -7.01
C GLN A 49 8.57 -9.14 -6.03
N GLN A 50 8.98 -7.86 -6.10
CA GLN A 50 9.98 -7.30 -5.18
C GLN A 50 9.57 -7.46 -3.71
N ILE A 51 8.29 -7.22 -3.40
CA ILE A 51 7.76 -7.43 -2.05
C ILE A 51 7.89 -8.90 -1.64
N THR A 52 7.49 -9.83 -2.51
CA THR A 52 7.51 -11.27 -2.23
C THR A 52 8.94 -11.77 -1.99
N GLU A 53 9.91 -11.31 -2.79
CA GLU A 53 11.33 -11.63 -2.61
C GLU A 53 11.86 -11.14 -1.24
N HIS A 54 11.48 -9.92 -0.83
CA HIS A 54 11.87 -9.38 0.47
C HIS A 54 11.19 -10.09 1.64
N LEU A 55 9.92 -10.48 1.48
CA LEU A 55 9.22 -11.30 2.46
C LEU A 55 9.93 -12.63 2.64
N TRP A 56 10.26 -13.33 1.56
CA TRP A 56 10.98 -14.60 1.61
C TRP A 56 12.36 -14.44 2.27
N SER A 57 13.14 -13.44 1.85
CA SER A 57 14.47 -13.16 2.42
C SER A 57 14.42 -12.88 3.92
N ALA A 58 13.39 -12.16 4.38
CA ALA A 58 13.21 -11.82 5.79
C ALA A 58 12.52 -12.93 6.61
N PHE A 59 11.91 -13.94 5.98
CA PHE A 59 11.08 -14.94 6.65
C PHE A 59 11.84 -15.74 7.70
N GLY A 60 13.14 -16.01 7.50
CA GLY A 60 13.97 -16.69 8.50
C GLY A 60 14.11 -15.95 9.84
N ARG A 61 13.76 -14.66 9.88
CA ARG A 61 13.76 -13.81 11.10
C ARG A 61 12.35 -13.43 11.54
N TYR A 62 11.32 -13.98 10.91
CA TYR A 62 9.94 -13.76 11.30
C TYR A 62 9.69 -14.41 12.66
N ASP A 63 9.16 -13.62 13.58
CA ASP A 63 8.73 -14.04 14.90
C ASP A 63 7.30 -14.60 14.82
N PRO A 64 7.09 -15.91 15.02
CA PRO A 64 5.78 -16.53 14.87
C PRO A 64 4.77 -16.13 15.96
N ASP A 65 5.22 -15.50 17.05
CA ASP A 65 4.34 -14.98 18.11
C ASP A 65 3.63 -13.68 17.70
N ARG A 66 4.06 -13.06 16.59
CA ARG A 66 3.41 -11.90 15.99
C ARG A 66 2.51 -12.30 14.84
N PRO A 67 1.40 -11.60 14.58
CA PRO A 67 0.59 -11.88 13.39
C PRO A 67 1.40 -11.71 12.11
N PHE A 68 1.33 -12.71 11.23
CA PHE A 68 2.01 -12.68 9.94
C PHE A 68 1.62 -11.45 9.11
N SER A 69 0.35 -11.07 9.14
CA SER A 69 -0.16 -9.89 8.42
C SER A 69 0.54 -8.61 8.85
N THR A 70 0.73 -8.38 10.15
CA THR A 70 1.43 -7.21 10.69
C THR A 70 2.88 -7.15 10.23
N TRP A 71 3.59 -8.28 10.31
CA TRP A 71 4.97 -8.38 9.81
C TRP A 71 5.03 -8.19 8.28
N ALA A 72 4.13 -8.81 7.54
CA ALA A 72 4.09 -8.74 6.08
C ALA A 72 3.78 -7.32 5.59
N TYR A 73 2.82 -6.61 6.20
CA TYR A 73 2.56 -5.20 5.91
C TYR A 73 3.78 -4.33 6.17
N ARG A 74 4.50 -4.54 7.28
CA ARG A 74 5.72 -3.79 7.58
C ARG A 74 6.76 -3.96 6.48
N VAL A 75 7.04 -5.20 6.08
CA VAL A 75 8.01 -5.48 5.00
C VAL A 75 7.53 -4.89 3.67
N ALA A 76 6.29 -5.17 3.28
CA ALA A 76 5.72 -4.72 2.02
C ALA A 76 5.69 -3.19 1.88
N LEU A 77 5.27 -2.48 2.93
CA LEU A 77 5.22 -1.02 2.94
C LEU A 77 6.62 -0.40 2.88
N ASN A 78 7.59 -0.98 3.57
CA ASN A 78 8.98 -0.51 3.50
C ASN A 78 9.54 -0.65 2.07
N VAL A 79 9.28 -1.77 1.41
CA VAL A 79 9.69 -2.00 0.00
C VAL A 79 9.00 -1.00 -0.92
N ALA A 80 7.68 -0.85 -0.82
CA ALA A 80 6.90 0.03 -1.69
C ALA A 80 7.25 1.53 -1.51
N ILE A 81 7.40 2.00 -0.27
CA ILE A 81 7.83 3.38 0.00
C ILE A 81 9.23 3.63 -0.55
N SER A 82 10.14 2.67 -0.40
CA SER A 82 11.51 2.78 -0.94
C SER A 82 11.52 2.75 -2.47
N HIS A 83 10.64 1.96 -3.09
CA HIS A 83 10.46 1.92 -4.53
C HIS A 83 10.06 3.30 -5.09
N VAL A 84 8.97 3.89 -4.58
CA VAL A 84 8.48 5.19 -5.09
C VAL A 84 9.42 6.36 -4.77
N ARG A 85 10.14 6.32 -3.63
CA ARG A 85 11.16 7.32 -3.31
C ARG A 85 12.33 7.28 -4.29
N ARG A 86 12.77 6.07 -4.69
CA ARG A 86 13.83 5.92 -5.70
C ARG A 86 13.38 6.37 -7.08
N ALA A 87 12.14 6.09 -7.47
CA ALA A 87 11.57 6.60 -8.72
C ALA A 87 11.58 8.14 -8.76
N ALA A 88 11.03 8.78 -7.72
CA ALA A 88 11.01 10.24 -7.63
C ALA A 88 12.41 10.89 -7.63
N LEU A 89 13.44 10.20 -7.12
CA LEU A 89 14.82 10.71 -7.16
C LEU A 89 15.44 10.59 -8.56
N ARG A 90 15.15 9.50 -9.30
CA ARG A 90 15.60 9.35 -10.68
C ARG A 90 15.00 10.42 -11.58
N ASP A 91 13.70 10.68 -11.45
CA ASP A 91 13.02 11.69 -12.26
C ASP A 91 13.56 13.10 -12.00
N ARG A 92 13.99 13.40 -10.76
CA ARG A 92 14.64 14.68 -10.42
C ARG A 92 16.09 14.78 -10.88
N THR A 93 16.72 13.67 -11.21
CA THR A 93 18.11 13.63 -11.72
C THR A 93 18.13 13.69 -13.26
N VAL A 94 17.01 13.34 -13.89
CA VAL A 94 16.78 13.42 -15.35
C VAL A 94 15.90 14.64 -15.63
N GLU A 95 16.46 15.86 -15.55
CA GLU A 95 15.81 17.02 -16.19
C GLU A 95 15.95 16.89 -17.71
N SER A 96 15.07 16.09 -18.35
CA SER A 96 14.63 16.24 -19.74
C SER A 96 13.64 15.12 -20.10
N TYR A 97 12.47 15.55 -20.60
CA TYR A 97 11.33 14.82 -21.16
C TYR A 97 10.28 14.22 -20.21
N ASP A 98 9.05 14.69 -20.46
CA ASP A 98 7.75 14.39 -19.87
C ASP A 98 7.56 14.69 -18.39
N ALA A 99 6.99 15.88 -18.15
CA ALA A 99 5.95 15.99 -17.14
C ALA A 99 4.94 14.89 -17.45
N LEU A 100 4.91 13.84 -16.64
CA LEU A 100 3.88 12.82 -16.72
C LEU A 100 2.55 13.49 -16.36
N ASP A 101 1.88 14.01 -17.39
CA ASP A 101 0.44 14.21 -17.39
C ASP A 101 -0.17 12.82 -17.16
N HIS A 102 -0.41 12.54 -15.88
CA HIS A 102 -0.94 11.28 -15.43
C HIS A 102 -2.42 11.19 -15.79
N GLU A 103 -2.72 10.60 -16.94
CA GLU A 103 -4.09 10.24 -17.29
C GLU A 103 -4.64 9.17 -16.33
N PRO A 104 -5.89 9.32 -15.84
CA PRO A 104 -6.54 8.32 -15.03
C PRO A 104 -6.89 7.08 -15.86
N VAL A 105 -6.41 5.91 -15.43
CA VAL A 105 -6.84 4.62 -16.00
C VAL A 105 -8.22 4.27 -15.44
N ASP A 106 -9.18 4.05 -16.34
CA ASP A 106 -10.59 3.78 -16.06
C ASP A 106 -10.80 2.61 -15.08
N ALA A 107 -11.47 2.90 -13.96
CA ALA A 107 -12.01 1.89 -13.05
C ALA A 107 -13.31 1.33 -13.63
N ALA A 108 -13.24 0.29 -14.46
CA ALA A 108 -14.43 -0.29 -15.05
C ALA A 108 -15.32 -1.00 -14.00
N THR A 109 -16.62 -0.66 -14.03
CA THR A 109 -17.80 -1.30 -13.41
C THR A 109 -18.32 -0.70 -12.09
N LEU A 110 -18.69 0.59 -12.10
CA LEU A 110 -19.68 1.20 -11.20
C LEU A 110 -20.57 2.17 -12.00
N SER A 111 -21.72 2.59 -11.47
CA SER A 111 -22.64 3.51 -12.17
C SER A 111 -21.94 4.83 -12.53
N ALA A 112 -22.38 5.52 -13.60
CA ALA A 112 -21.70 6.71 -14.13
C ALA A 112 -21.46 7.83 -13.07
N ASP A 113 -22.34 7.95 -12.06
CA ASP A 113 -22.24 8.93 -10.97
C ASP A 113 -21.31 8.46 -9.83
N ASP A 114 -21.22 7.14 -9.60
CA ASP A 114 -20.29 6.54 -8.64
C ASP A 114 -18.85 6.59 -9.16
N ASP A 115 -18.68 6.52 -10.49
CA ASP A 115 -17.39 6.55 -11.16
C ASP A 115 -16.66 7.88 -10.92
N ASP A 116 -17.35 9.02 -11.05
CA ASP A 116 -16.73 10.34 -10.85
C ASP A 116 -16.25 10.59 -9.42
N ARG A 117 -17.04 10.15 -8.42
CA ARG A 117 -16.65 10.26 -7.00
C ARG A 117 -15.48 9.34 -6.66
N VAL A 118 -15.49 8.13 -7.19
CA VAL A 118 -14.41 7.15 -7.00
C VAL A 118 -13.13 7.62 -7.69
N ARG A 119 -13.22 8.14 -8.92
CA ARG A 119 -12.10 8.77 -9.65
C ARG A 119 -11.56 9.98 -8.89
N ALA A 120 -12.43 10.83 -8.34
CA ALA A 120 -12.01 11.96 -7.51
C ALA A 120 -11.26 11.50 -6.26
N LEU A 121 -11.76 10.47 -5.56
CA LEU A 121 -11.09 9.87 -4.41
C LEU A 121 -9.71 9.31 -4.79
N TYR A 122 -9.61 8.58 -5.90
CA TYR A 122 -8.32 8.05 -6.37
C TYR A 122 -7.31 9.16 -6.65
N ARG A 123 -7.73 10.25 -7.33
CA ARG A 123 -6.88 11.43 -7.57
C ARG A 123 -6.40 12.07 -6.27
N VAL A 124 -7.26 12.18 -5.26
CA VAL A 124 -6.86 12.71 -3.94
C VAL A 124 -5.83 11.80 -3.29
N VAL A 125 -6.06 10.49 -3.30
CA VAL A 125 -5.15 9.49 -2.72
C VAL A 125 -3.79 9.47 -3.44
N ASP A 126 -3.76 9.69 -4.76
CA ASP A 126 -2.52 9.77 -5.55
C ASP A 126 -1.61 10.93 -5.15
N ARG A 127 -2.21 12.06 -4.76
CA ARG A 127 -1.47 13.24 -4.29
C ARG A 127 -0.93 13.09 -2.86
N LEU A 128 -1.35 12.06 -2.14
CA LEU A 128 -0.83 11.81 -0.80
C LEU A 128 0.62 11.35 -0.87
N GLY A 129 1.42 11.82 0.08
CA GLY A 129 2.78 11.32 0.26
C GLY A 129 2.77 9.80 0.51
N ALA A 130 3.82 9.12 0.06
CA ALA A 130 3.97 7.67 0.20
C ALA A 130 3.65 7.16 1.62
N PHE A 131 4.08 7.90 2.64
CA PHE A 131 3.84 7.55 4.04
C PHE A 131 2.37 7.71 4.47
N ASP A 132 1.68 8.75 3.97
CA ASP A 132 0.27 8.98 4.31
C ASP A 132 -0.64 7.96 3.61
N ARG A 133 -0.26 7.48 2.42
CA ARG A 133 -0.90 6.31 1.78
C ARG A 133 -0.79 5.06 2.64
N ALA A 134 0.38 4.81 3.25
CA ALA A 134 0.58 3.68 4.17
C ALA A 134 -0.35 3.76 5.40
N LEU A 135 -0.45 4.95 6.00
CA LEU A 135 -1.34 5.20 7.14
C LEU A 135 -2.81 4.94 6.77
N LEU A 136 -3.25 5.47 5.63
CA LEU A 136 -4.62 5.30 5.16
C LEU A 136 -4.93 3.83 4.87
N LEU A 137 -4.02 3.12 4.18
CA LEU A 137 -4.18 1.71 3.85
C LEU A 137 -4.39 0.87 5.12
N LEU A 138 -3.49 0.97 6.10
CA LEU A 138 -3.60 0.17 7.33
C LEU A 138 -4.86 0.50 8.13
N HIS A 139 -5.26 1.78 8.15
CA HIS A 139 -6.50 2.18 8.80
C HIS A 139 -7.74 1.56 8.11
N LEU A 140 -7.75 1.51 6.77
CA LEU A 140 -8.82 0.87 6.00
C LEU A 140 -8.84 -0.66 6.17
N GLU A 141 -7.69 -1.28 6.44
CA GLU A 141 -7.58 -2.69 6.82
C GLU A 141 -8.03 -2.96 8.27
N GLY A 142 -8.47 -1.94 9.01
CA GLY A 142 -9.02 -2.07 10.36
C GLY A 142 -7.99 -2.07 11.48
N TYR A 143 -6.72 -1.77 11.18
CA TYR A 143 -5.68 -1.68 12.21
C TYR A 143 -5.94 -0.48 13.14
N ARG A 144 -5.80 -0.71 14.44
CA ARG A 144 -5.88 0.33 15.47
C ARG A 144 -4.62 1.20 15.43
N ASN A 145 -4.70 2.41 15.97
CA ASN A 145 -3.57 3.35 15.97
C ASN A 145 -2.28 2.78 16.57
N GLY A 146 -2.38 1.92 17.59
CA GLY A 146 -1.22 1.22 18.17
C GLY A 146 -0.58 0.22 17.21
N GLU A 147 -1.39 -0.58 16.52
CA GLU A 147 -0.89 -1.58 15.56
C GLU A 147 -0.30 -0.92 14.32
N VAL A 148 -0.91 0.18 13.84
CA VAL A 148 -0.34 1.02 12.77
C VAL A 148 1.00 1.61 13.19
N ALA A 149 1.12 2.05 14.45
CA ALA A 149 2.38 2.54 15.01
C ALA A 149 3.47 1.46 14.99
N ASP A 150 3.13 0.22 15.36
CA ASP A 150 4.06 -0.92 15.33
C ASP A 150 4.51 -1.26 13.90
N VAL A 151 3.60 -1.19 12.92
CA VAL A 151 3.93 -1.45 11.51
C VAL A 151 4.81 -0.35 10.93
N LEU A 152 4.53 0.92 11.22
CA LEU A 152 5.19 2.07 10.59
C LEU A 152 6.35 2.67 11.40
N GLY A 153 6.61 2.18 12.62
CA GLY A 153 7.65 2.72 13.51
C GLY A 153 7.32 4.12 14.04
N LEU A 154 6.06 4.38 14.36
CA LEU A 154 5.57 5.64 14.92
C LEU A 154 5.09 5.48 16.36
N SER A 155 4.76 6.59 17.02
CA SER A 155 3.93 6.54 18.23
C SER A 155 2.44 6.53 17.88
N ALA A 156 1.61 5.86 18.70
CA ALA A 156 0.17 5.81 18.49
C ALA A 156 -0.48 7.22 18.46
N THR A 157 0.03 8.16 19.26
CA THR A 157 -0.40 9.57 19.25
C THR A 157 -0.08 10.25 17.92
N ASN A 158 1.09 9.98 17.34
CA ASN A 158 1.48 10.52 16.04
C ASN A 158 0.56 9.98 14.94
N VAL A 159 0.26 8.68 14.95
CA VAL A 159 -0.69 8.04 14.03
C VAL A 159 -2.07 8.71 14.11
N GLY A 160 -2.63 8.84 15.31
CA GLY A 160 -3.96 9.45 15.50
C GLY A 160 -4.01 10.89 15.01
N THR A 161 -2.98 11.68 15.30
CA THR A 161 -2.88 13.08 14.86
C THR A 161 -2.77 13.18 13.34
N ARG A 162 -1.91 12.36 12.71
CA ARG A 162 -1.76 12.34 11.25
C ARG A 162 -3.02 11.88 10.54
N LEU A 163 -3.66 10.79 10.98
CA LEU A 163 -4.91 10.32 10.40
C LEU A 163 -6.03 11.36 10.49
N SER A 164 -6.12 12.10 11.61
CA SER A 164 -7.09 13.19 11.75
C SER A 164 -6.86 14.29 10.70
N ARG A 165 -5.60 14.74 10.53
CA ARG A 165 -5.22 15.73 9.52
C ARG A 165 -5.48 15.22 8.10
N LEU A 166 -5.12 13.97 7.83
CA LEU A 166 -5.31 13.34 6.53
C LEU A 166 -6.79 13.27 6.14
N ARG A 167 -7.68 12.87 7.06
CA ARG A 167 -9.13 12.86 6.81
C ARG A 167 -9.68 14.26 6.55
N LYS A 168 -9.18 15.28 7.26
CA LYS A 168 -9.58 16.68 7.03
C LYS A 168 -9.15 17.15 5.64
N GLN A 169 -7.92 16.82 5.23
CA GLN A 169 -7.41 17.13 3.89
C GLN A 169 -8.23 16.44 2.80
N ILE A 170 -8.45 15.12 2.91
CA ILE A 170 -9.23 14.36 1.93
C ILE A 170 -10.65 14.94 1.81
N ARG A 171 -11.29 15.28 2.94
CA ARG A 171 -12.63 15.90 2.93
C ARG A 171 -12.65 17.27 2.24
N ALA A 172 -11.62 18.08 2.44
CA ALA A 172 -11.51 19.40 1.81
C ALA A 172 -11.30 19.26 0.29
N ASP A 173 -10.45 18.33 -0.14
CA ASP A 173 -10.16 18.09 -1.55
C ASP A 173 -11.34 17.48 -2.32
N LEU A 174 -12.24 16.78 -1.62
CA LEU A 174 -13.46 16.18 -2.19
C LEU A 174 -14.70 17.06 -2.09
N ALA A 175 -14.62 18.20 -1.40
CA ALA A 175 -15.75 19.13 -1.35
C ALA A 175 -16.00 19.69 -2.75
N PRO A 176 -17.26 19.72 -3.24
CA PRO A 176 -17.57 20.38 -4.50
C PRO A 176 -17.10 21.83 -4.39
N GLY A 177 -16.35 22.32 -5.39
CA GLY A 177 -15.97 23.72 -5.46
C GLY A 177 -17.20 24.63 -5.36
N PRO A 178 -17.05 25.90 -4.95
CA PRO A 178 -18.19 26.80 -4.84
C PRO A 178 -18.94 26.80 -6.18
N SER A 179 -20.18 26.31 -6.17
CA SER A 179 -21.10 26.43 -7.30
C SER A 179 -21.14 27.91 -7.66
N LEU A 180 -20.57 28.25 -8.82
CA LEU A 180 -20.60 29.60 -9.36
C LEU A 180 -22.06 30.08 -9.28
N PRO A 181 -22.32 31.28 -8.74
CA PRO A 181 -23.68 31.80 -8.71
C PRO A 181 -24.21 31.82 -10.14
N ASP A 182 -25.41 31.28 -10.30
CA ASP A 182 -26.13 31.20 -11.55
C ASP A 182 -26.16 32.59 -12.20
N ARG A 183 -25.47 32.75 -13.33
CA ARG A 183 -25.36 34.03 -14.07
C ARG A 183 -26.70 34.46 -14.68
N THR A 184 -27.76 33.67 -14.51
CA THR A 184 -29.11 33.95 -14.99
C THR A 184 -29.89 34.92 -14.09
N SER A 185 -29.28 35.40 -12.99
CA SER A 185 -29.81 36.50 -12.17
C SER A 185 -28.93 37.75 -12.29
N LEU A 186 -28.89 38.37 -13.46
CA LEU A 186 -28.66 39.81 -13.56
C LEU A 186 -29.94 40.47 -14.10
N PRO A 187 -30.36 41.60 -13.50
CA PRO A 187 -31.61 42.28 -13.83
C PRO A 187 -31.65 42.82 -15.27
#